data_AF-A0A816DDB2-F1
#
_entry.id   AF-A0A816DDB2-F1
#
_cell.length_a   1.000
_cell.length_b   1.000
_cell.length_c   1.000
_cell.angle_alpha   90.00
_cell.angle_beta   90.00
_cell.angle_gamma   90.00
#
_symmetry.space_group_name_H-M   'P 1'
#
loop_
_entity.id
_entity.type
_entity.pdbx_description
1 polymer ?
#
loop_
_entity_poly.entity_id
_entity_poly.type
_entity_poly.pdbx_seq_one_letter_code
_entity_poly.pdbx_strand_id
1 'polypeptide(L)'
;LFNQLSQLHSDYVKTLKRSNEKNFSVYRGQQLSIAELKKLQDNIGGLISVMTFLSTTTSSSTAVDFAGDGYGRPYFESIFMEIEINLNVVTTPFANISKLSHLETENEVLFSVGTIFRIDCVERHTSTLWYVKLTLCEEDNKEVKCLIDHFKSGIGQFRTTEHSFAIFGSILCEMGEYEKAKQYYFILLRELEENHPLIVSIYESLACVCAAQADKWCVSTREKYIPLVTTGELITKTFRVIFFARDHR
;
A
#
# COMPACT_ATOMS: atom_id res chain seq x y z
N LEU A 1 10.27 9.66 -6.21
CA LEU A 1 9.30 9.03 -7.14
C LEU A 1 7.90 9.66 -7.06
N PHE A 2 7.28 9.81 -5.88
CA PHE A 2 5.92 10.37 -5.75
C PHE A 2 5.73 11.75 -6.43
N ASN A 3 6.60 12.72 -6.13
CA ASN A 3 6.54 14.06 -6.75
C ASN A 3 6.70 14.03 -8.29
N GLN A 4 7.49 13.09 -8.81
CA GLN A 4 7.67 12.90 -10.25
C GLN A 4 6.41 12.30 -10.88
N LEU A 5 5.74 11.36 -10.20
CA LEU A 5 4.52 10.74 -10.69
C LEU A 5 3.37 11.75 -10.81
N SER A 6 3.24 12.68 -9.85
CA SER A 6 2.23 13.75 -9.92
C SER A 6 2.42 14.69 -11.13
N GLN A 7 3.68 14.96 -11.49
CA GLN A 7 3.99 15.75 -12.68
C GLN A 7 3.63 14.97 -13.96
N LEU A 8 4.07 13.71 -14.06
CA LEU A 8 3.77 12.84 -15.19
C LEU A 8 2.26 12.59 -15.36
N HIS A 9 1.54 12.48 -14.25
CA HIS A 9 0.08 12.34 -14.24
C HIS A 9 -0.63 13.49 -14.94
N SER A 10 -0.25 14.73 -14.61
CA SER A 10 -0.87 15.93 -15.19
C SER A 10 -0.74 15.96 -16.71
N ASP A 11 0.42 15.57 -17.24
CA ASP A 11 0.68 15.53 -18.68
C ASP A 11 -0.03 14.35 -19.35
N TYR A 12 -0.08 13.20 -18.66
CA TYR A 12 -0.76 12.02 -19.17
C TYR A 12 -2.27 12.20 -19.26
N VAL A 13 -2.91 12.71 -18.20
CA VAL A 13 -4.36 12.99 -18.20
C VAL A 13 -4.74 14.01 -19.26
N LYS A 14 -3.93 15.06 -19.49
CA LYS A 14 -4.14 16.00 -20.61
C LYS A 14 -4.11 15.30 -21.96
N THR A 15 -3.22 14.32 -22.13
CA THR A 15 -3.10 13.54 -23.37
C THR A 15 -4.32 12.64 -23.56
N LEU A 16 -4.76 11.95 -22.51
CA LEU A 16 -5.98 11.11 -22.55
C LEU A 16 -7.23 11.96 -22.83
N LYS A 17 -7.39 13.13 -22.20
CA LYS A 17 -8.57 14.00 -22.45
C LYS A 17 -8.66 14.52 -23.88
N ARG A 18 -7.55 14.55 -24.65
CA ARG A 18 -7.57 14.94 -26.07
C ARG A 18 -8.25 13.89 -26.96
N SER A 19 -8.36 12.63 -26.55
CA SER A 19 -9.06 11.59 -27.31
C SER A 19 -10.59 11.70 -27.21
N ASN A 20 -11.12 12.63 -26.39
CA ASN A 20 -12.54 12.76 -26.06
C ASN A 20 -13.14 11.54 -25.33
N GLU A 21 -12.30 10.62 -24.87
CA GLU A 21 -12.72 9.49 -24.04
C GLU A 21 -13.05 9.96 -22.63
N LYS A 22 -14.18 9.48 -22.10
CA LYS A 22 -14.61 9.77 -20.72
C LYS A 22 -14.03 8.78 -19.72
N ASN A 23 -13.86 7.54 -20.18
CA ASN A 23 -13.35 6.44 -19.37
C ASN A 23 -12.09 5.89 -20.04
N PHE A 24 -11.18 5.40 -19.22
CA PHE A 24 -9.93 4.80 -19.63
C PHE A 24 -9.73 3.52 -18.82
N SER A 25 -9.37 2.43 -19.51
CA SER A 25 -9.14 1.14 -18.86
C SER A 25 -7.67 0.77 -18.92
N VAL A 26 -7.17 0.22 -17.82
CA VAL A 26 -5.87 -0.45 -17.75
C VAL A 26 -6.03 -1.84 -17.16
N TYR A 27 -5.06 -2.69 -17.43
CA TYR A 27 -5.14 -4.10 -17.16
C TYR A 27 -3.93 -4.59 -16.36
N ARG A 28 -4.14 -5.65 -15.58
CA ARG A 28 -3.05 -6.32 -14.85
C ARG A 28 -3.36 -7.80 -14.72
N GLY A 29 -2.44 -8.65 -15.16
CA GLY A 29 -2.46 -10.06 -14.82
C GLY A 29 -1.50 -10.38 -13.69
N GLN A 30 -1.87 -11.34 -12.85
CA GLN A 30 -0.96 -11.97 -11.90
C GLN A 30 -1.53 -13.32 -11.42
N GLN A 31 -0.73 -14.09 -10.69
CA GLN A 31 -1.22 -15.19 -9.87
C GLN A 31 -1.57 -14.66 -8.47
N LEU A 32 -2.73 -15.06 -7.96
CA LEU A 32 -3.22 -14.68 -6.63
C LEU A 32 -3.54 -15.95 -5.84
N SER A 33 -3.29 -15.96 -4.52
CA SER A 33 -3.64 -17.12 -3.72
C SER A 33 -5.17 -17.31 -3.66
N ILE A 34 -5.62 -18.55 -3.54
CA ILE A 34 -7.07 -18.86 -3.40
C ILE A 34 -7.66 -18.09 -2.20
N ALA A 35 -6.90 -17.95 -1.12
CA ALA A 35 -7.34 -17.22 0.07
C ALA A 35 -7.52 -15.72 -0.19
N GLU A 36 -6.61 -15.07 -0.92
CA GLU A 36 -6.75 -13.65 -1.28
C GLU A 36 -7.85 -13.43 -2.31
N LEU A 37 -7.99 -14.33 -3.29
CA LEU A 37 -9.10 -14.29 -4.24
C LEU A 37 -10.44 -14.39 -3.51
N LYS A 38 -10.55 -15.28 -2.52
CA LYS A 38 -11.75 -15.41 -1.70
C LYS A 38 -12.08 -14.13 -0.95
N LYS A 39 -11.08 -13.42 -0.42
CA LYS A 39 -11.26 -12.09 0.19
C LYS A 39 -11.82 -11.06 -0.81
N LEU A 40 -11.40 -11.09 -2.07
CA LEU A 40 -11.97 -10.23 -3.11
C LEU A 40 -13.44 -10.58 -3.38
N GLN A 41 -13.76 -11.87 -3.50
CA GLN A 41 -15.12 -12.34 -3.73
C GLN A 41 -16.07 -11.97 -2.59
N ASP A 42 -15.62 -12.10 -1.35
CA ASP A 42 -16.42 -11.80 -0.16
C ASP A 42 -16.59 -10.29 0.06
N ASN A 43 -15.81 -9.45 -0.64
CA ASN A 43 -15.82 -7.99 -0.54
C ASN A 43 -16.28 -7.29 -1.83
N ILE A 44 -17.05 -7.97 -2.69
CA ILE A 44 -17.67 -7.34 -3.88
C ILE A 44 -18.56 -6.17 -3.44
N GLY A 45 -18.45 -5.04 -4.13
CA GLY A 45 -19.06 -3.75 -3.79
C GLY A 45 -18.25 -2.94 -2.76
N GLY A 46 -17.33 -3.58 -2.05
CA GLY A 46 -16.43 -2.96 -1.08
C GLY A 46 -15.23 -2.27 -1.71
N LEU A 47 -14.38 -1.70 -0.85
CA LEU A 47 -13.16 -1.00 -1.25
C LEU A 47 -11.93 -1.89 -1.03
N ILE A 48 -10.97 -1.79 -1.94
CA ILE A 48 -9.62 -2.34 -1.82
C ILE A 48 -8.61 -1.23 -2.06
N SER A 49 -7.48 -1.27 -1.35
CA SER A 49 -6.37 -0.36 -1.60
C SER A 49 -5.08 -1.15 -1.80
N VAL A 50 -4.25 -0.66 -2.71
CA VAL A 50 -2.97 -1.29 -3.03
C VAL A 50 -1.86 -0.50 -2.33
N MET A 51 -1.18 -1.17 -1.39
CA MET A 51 -0.20 -0.57 -0.47
C MET A 51 1.21 -0.41 -1.08
N THR A 52 1.32 -0.60 -2.38
CA THR A 52 2.53 -0.45 -3.19
C THR A 52 2.19 0.35 -4.43
N PHE A 53 3.20 0.76 -5.20
CA PHE A 53 2.92 1.17 -6.57
C PHE A 53 2.25 0.00 -7.29
N LEU A 54 1.16 0.29 -8.00
CA LEU A 54 0.45 -0.69 -8.80
C LEU A 54 0.83 -0.48 -10.26
N SER A 55 1.62 -1.41 -10.79
CA SER A 55 1.97 -1.45 -12.20
C SER A 55 0.85 -2.13 -13.00
N THR A 56 0.48 -1.51 -14.11
CA THR A 56 -0.59 -1.96 -15.02
C THR A 56 -0.16 -1.69 -16.45
N THR A 57 -0.90 -2.21 -17.41
CA THR A 57 -0.65 -2.00 -18.84
C THR A 57 -1.93 -1.56 -19.55
N THR A 58 -1.81 -0.77 -20.61
CA THR A 58 -2.95 -0.51 -21.52
C THR A 58 -3.22 -1.68 -22.48
N SER A 59 -2.32 -2.67 -22.54
CA SER A 59 -2.44 -3.85 -23.40
C SER A 59 -3.10 -5.01 -22.66
N SER A 60 -4.33 -5.33 -23.04
CA SER A 60 -5.05 -6.48 -22.46
C SER A 60 -4.32 -7.81 -22.71
N SER A 61 -3.69 -8.01 -23.86
CA SER A 61 -2.96 -9.25 -24.16
C SER A 61 -1.74 -9.41 -23.24
N THR A 62 -0.99 -8.33 -23.02
CA THR A 62 0.16 -8.31 -22.12
C THR A 62 -0.26 -8.63 -20.68
N ALA A 63 -1.41 -8.10 -20.24
CA ALA A 63 -1.96 -8.47 -18.94
C ALA A 63 -2.36 -9.95 -18.88
N VAL A 64 -2.95 -10.53 -19.93
CA VAL A 64 -3.24 -11.98 -19.96
C VAL A 64 -1.96 -12.82 -19.87
N ASP A 65 -0.90 -12.42 -20.59
CA ASP A 65 0.40 -13.10 -20.52
C ASP A 65 0.96 -13.09 -19.09
N PHE A 66 0.83 -11.96 -18.38
CA PHE A 66 1.24 -11.86 -16.96
C PHE A 66 0.37 -12.64 -15.98
N ALA A 67 -0.90 -12.91 -16.32
CA ALA A 67 -1.76 -13.75 -15.48
C ALA A 67 -1.25 -15.19 -15.40
N GLY A 68 -0.55 -15.64 -16.45
CA GLY A 68 -0.11 -17.02 -16.61
C GLY A 68 -1.27 -17.94 -17.04
N ASP A 69 -0.94 -19.20 -17.26
CA ASP A 69 -1.85 -20.22 -17.81
C ASP A 69 -2.81 -20.84 -16.76
N GLY A 70 -2.65 -20.48 -15.48
CA GLY A 70 -3.38 -21.04 -14.35
C GLY A 70 -2.96 -22.47 -13.97
N TYR A 71 -1.87 -22.96 -14.56
CA TYR A 71 -1.28 -24.25 -14.23
C TYR A 71 0.07 -24.03 -13.52
N GLY A 72 0.51 -25.02 -12.75
CA GLY A 72 1.88 -25.03 -12.20
C GLY A 72 2.09 -24.41 -10.82
N ARG A 73 1.06 -23.82 -10.17
CA ARG A 73 1.14 -23.45 -8.74
C ARG A 73 -0.10 -23.88 -7.95
N PRO A 74 0.01 -24.96 -7.14
CA PRO A 74 -1.05 -25.34 -6.22
C PRO A 74 -1.42 -24.17 -5.30
N TYR A 75 -2.71 -23.99 -5.02
CA TYR A 75 -3.26 -22.94 -4.16
C TYR A 75 -3.21 -21.51 -4.71
N PHE A 76 -2.83 -21.33 -5.98
CA PHE A 76 -2.89 -20.06 -6.68
C PHE A 76 -3.82 -20.17 -7.89
N GLU A 77 -4.45 -19.07 -8.22
CA GLU A 77 -5.34 -18.89 -9.38
C GLU A 77 -4.79 -17.76 -10.25
N SER A 78 -4.88 -17.92 -11.56
CA SER A 78 -4.55 -16.84 -12.49
C SER A 78 -5.69 -15.82 -12.51
N ILE A 79 -5.33 -14.55 -12.34
CA ILE A 79 -6.28 -13.44 -12.31
C ILE A 79 -5.93 -12.41 -13.38
N PHE A 80 -6.97 -11.92 -14.04
CA PHE A 80 -6.92 -10.76 -14.93
C PHE A 80 -7.78 -9.67 -14.32
N MET A 81 -7.15 -8.52 -14.03
CA MET A 81 -7.80 -7.33 -13.51
C MET A 81 -7.99 -6.31 -14.62
N GLU A 82 -9.21 -5.79 -14.74
CA GLU A 82 -9.52 -4.58 -15.49
C GLU A 82 -9.83 -3.45 -14.50
N ILE A 83 -9.20 -2.30 -14.70
CA ILE A 83 -9.36 -1.12 -13.84
C ILE A 83 -9.92 0.01 -14.70
N GLU A 84 -11.15 0.42 -14.41
CA GLU A 84 -11.84 1.51 -15.06
C GLU A 84 -11.56 2.85 -14.34
N ILE A 85 -11.20 3.87 -15.12
CA ILE A 85 -10.84 5.20 -14.64
C ILE A 85 -11.76 6.22 -15.29
N ASN A 86 -12.45 7.04 -14.50
CA ASN A 86 -13.24 8.16 -15.01
C ASN A 86 -12.40 9.43 -15.10
N LEU A 87 -12.02 9.81 -16.31
CA LEU A 87 -11.11 10.94 -16.56
C LEU A 87 -11.71 12.30 -16.18
N ASN A 88 -13.03 12.41 -16.02
CA ASN A 88 -13.68 13.69 -15.70
C ASN A 88 -13.41 14.14 -14.26
N VAL A 89 -13.20 13.18 -13.36
CA VAL A 89 -13.12 13.41 -11.92
C VAL A 89 -11.77 13.00 -11.32
N VAL A 90 -10.83 12.52 -12.15
CA VAL A 90 -9.60 11.92 -11.63
C VAL A 90 -8.67 12.91 -10.95
N THR A 91 -8.36 12.64 -9.68
CA THR A 91 -7.37 13.34 -8.87
C THR A 91 -6.25 12.42 -8.40
N THR A 92 -6.47 11.11 -8.34
CA THR A 92 -5.45 10.16 -7.93
C THR A 92 -4.29 10.09 -8.92
N PRO A 93 -3.02 10.24 -8.48
CA PRO A 93 -1.87 10.19 -9.38
C PRO A 93 -1.64 8.83 -10.04
N PHE A 94 -1.63 8.82 -11.36
CA PHE A 94 -1.16 7.71 -12.20
C PHE A 94 -0.54 8.24 -13.48
N ALA A 95 0.43 7.54 -14.06
CA ALA A 95 1.07 7.97 -15.30
C ALA A 95 1.52 6.80 -16.17
N ASN A 96 1.54 7.03 -17.48
CA ASN A 96 2.30 6.19 -18.39
C ASN A 96 3.79 6.37 -18.13
N ILE A 97 4.47 5.28 -17.82
CA ILE A 97 5.91 5.24 -17.57
C ILE A 97 6.63 4.35 -18.58
N SER A 98 6.01 4.04 -19.71
CA SER A 98 6.58 3.07 -20.68
C SER A 98 7.96 3.50 -21.17
N LYS A 99 8.21 4.80 -21.33
CA LYS A 99 9.51 5.37 -21.72
C LYS A 99 10.58 5.33 -20.62
N LEU A 100 10.17 5.07 -19.38
CA LEU A 100 11.04 4.91 -18.21
C LEU A 100 11.14 3.43 -17.80
N SER A 101 10.25 2.58 -18.31
CA SER A 101 10.21 1.16 -18.02
C SER A 101 11.34 0.44 -18.75
N HIS A 102 11.81 -0.66 -18.17
CA HIS A 102 12.80 -1.53 -18.81
C HIS A 102 12.27 -2.18 -20.09
N LEU A 103 10.95 -2.26 -20.24
CA LEU A 103 10.27 -2.88 -21.37
C LEU A 103 9.28 -1.87 -21.98
N GLU A 104 9.77 -1.07 -22.94
CA GLU A 104 9.00 0.01 -23.57
C GLU A 104 7.69 -0.49 -24.23
N THR A 105 7.64 -1.76 -24.65
CA THR A 105 6.50 -2.36 -25.33
C THR A 105 5.33 -2.71 -24.41
N GLU A 106 5.52 -2.70 -23.09
CA GLU A 106 4.47 -3.07 -22.13
C GLU A 106 3.41 -2.00 -21.95
N ASN A 107 3.60 -0.80 -22.51
CA ASN A 107 2.69 0.33 -22.34
C ASN A 107 2.29 0.55 -20.87
N GLU A 108 3.30 0.46 -19.98
CA GLU A 108 3.12 0.47 -18.54
C GLU A 108 2.51 1.79 -18.03
N VAL A 109 1.49 1.65 -17.18
CA VAL A 109 0.85 2.72 -16.41
C VAL A 109 1.00 2.40 -14.93
N LEU A 110 1.58 3.32 -14.17
CA LEU A 110 1.87 3.16 -12.75
C LEU A 110 0.94 4.03 -11.90
N PHE A 111 0.26 3.45 -10.93
CA PHE A 111 -0.51 4.17 -9.92
C PHE A 111 0.31 4.41 -8.66
N SER A 112 0.04 5.54 -7.99
CA SER A 112 0.64 5.84 -6.69
C SER A 112 0.25 4.82 -5.62
N VAL A 113 1.14 4.69 -4.63
CA VAL A 113 0.87 3.95 -3.39
C VAL A 113 -0.42 4.47 -2.74
N GLY A 114 -1.23 3.56 -2.19
CA GLY A 114 -2.44 3.93 -1.45
C GLY A 114 -3.64 4.21 -2.34
N THR A 115 -3.54 3.98 -3.64
CA THR A 115 -4.68 4.09 -4.56
C THR A 115 -5.80 3.14 -4.10
N ILE A 116 -7.03 3.65 -4.09
CA ILE A 116 -8.22 2.93 -3.65
C ILE A 116 -9.09 2.61 -4.87
N PHE A 117 -9.60 1.40 -4.91
CA PHE A 117 -10.49 0.90 -5.94
C PHE A 117 -11.75 0.32 -5.30
N ARG A 118 -12.88 0.40 -6.01
CA ARG A 118 -14.06 -0.42 -5.71
C ARG A 118 -13.94 -1.75 -6.44
N ILE A 119 -14.34 -2.83 -5.78
CA ILE A 119 -14.47 -4.15 -6.40
C ILE A 119 -15.86 -4.25 -7.01
N ASP A 120 -15.96 -4.18 -8.34
CA ASP A 120 -17.25 -4.22 -9.02
C ASP A 120 -17.69 -5.65 -9.30
N CYS A 121 -16.76 -6.51 -9.73
CA CYS A 121 -17.04 -7.93 -9.95
C CYS A 121 -15.81 -8.82 -9.74
N VAL A 122 -16.07 -10.07 -9.36
CA VAL A 122 -15.08 -11.15 -9.33
C VAL A 122 -15.76 -12.41 -9.84
N GLU A 123 -15.44 -12.81 -11.06
CA GLU A 123 -16.10 -13.93 -11.74
C GLU A 123 -15.09 -14.81 -12.48
N ARG A 124 -15.47 -16.07 -12.68
CA ARG A 124 -14.63 -17.02 -13.40
C ARG A 124 -14.89 -16.88 -14.90
N HIS A 125 -13.90 -16.41 -15.65
CA HIS A 125 -14.01 -16.19 -17.09
C HIS A 125 -13.75 -17.48 -17.86
N THR A 126 -12.70 -18.22 -17.49
CA THR A 126 -12.38 -19.54 -18.06
C THR A 126 -12.18 -20.56 -16.94
N SER A 127 -11.91 -21.82 -17.30
CA SER A 127 -11.60 -22.85 -16.30
C SER A 127 -10.42 -22.49 -15.40
N THR A 128 -9.48 -21.65 -15.89
CA THR A 128 -8.22 -21.32 -15.21
C THR A 128 -7.97 -19.82 -15.01
N LEU A 129 -8.86 -18.95 -15.52
CA LEU A 129 -8.71 -17.50 -15.42
C LEU A 129 -9.91 -16.86 -14.72
N TRP A 130 -9.61 -16.11 -13.67
CA TRP A 130 -10.58 -15.23 -13.01
C TRP A 130 -10.50 -13.82 -13.58
N TYR A 131 -11.66 -13.22 -13.79
CA TYR A 131 -11.83 -11.83 -14.16
C TYR A 131 -12.24 -11.00 -12.94
N VAL A 132 -11.53 -9.90 -12.72
CA VAL A 132 -11.79 -8.96 -11.64
C VAL A 132 -11.96 -7.58 -12.26
N LYS A 133 -13.11 -6.96 -12.07
CA LYS A 133 -13.34 -5.56 -12.48
C LYS A 133 -13.24 -4.65 -11.27
N LEU A 134 -12.43 -3.62 -11.41
CA LEU A 134 -12.23 -2.57 -10.42
C LEU A 134 -12.58 -1.20 -11.02
N THR A 135 -13.08 -0.29 -10.19
CA THR A 135 -13.22 1.12 -10.55
C THR A 135 -12.34 1.97 -9.63
N LEU A 136 -11.56 2.89 -10.21
CA LEU A 136 -10.77 3.86 -9.43
C LEU A 136 -11.70 4.73 -8.59
N CYS A 137 -11.44 4.80 -7.28
CA CYS A 137 -12.16 5.68 -6.36
C CYS A 137 -11.37 6.97 -6.14
N GLU A 138 -12.04 8.10 -6.31
CA GLU A 138 -11.45 9.42 -6.04
C GLU A 138 -11.42 9.73 -4.55
N GLU A 139 -10.48 10.58 -4.13
CA GLU A 139 -10.33 11.04 -2.74
C GLU A 139 -11.59 11.77 -2.22
N ASP A 140 -12.36 12.40 -3.11
CA ASP A 140 -13.59 13.10 -2.74
C ASP A 140 -14.79 12.18 -2.51
N ASN A 141 -14.64 10.87 -2.75
CA ASN A 141 -15.67 9.89 -2.47
C ASN A 141 -15.98 9.87 -0.96
N LYS A 142 -17.27 10.02 -0.59
CA LYS A 142 -17.70 10.06 0.81
C LYS A 142 -17.30 8.82 1.62
N GLU A 143 -17.31 7.64 1.00
CA GLU A 143 -16.90 6.39 1.65
C GLU A 143 -15.40 6.37 1.91
N VAL A 144 -14.60 6.83 0.93
CA VAL A 144 -13.15 6.98 1.08
C VAL A 144 -12.82 8.02 2.16
N LYS A 145 -13.50 9.17 2.16
CA LYS A 145 -13.35 10.18 3.23
C LYS A 145 -13.74 9.63 4.58
N CYS A 146 -14.85 8.93 4.69
CA CYS A 146 -15.27 8.32 5.95
C CYS A 146 -14.26 7.28 6.46
N LEU A 147 -13.67 6.49 5.57
CA LEU A 147 -12.63 5.53 5.89
C LEU A 147 -11.35 6.24 6.37
N ILE A 148 -10.90 7.24 5.61
CA ILE A 148 -9.75 8.06 5.96
C ILE A 148 -9.99 8.79 7.29
N ASP A 149 -11.17 9.36 7.50
CA ASP A 149 -11.54 10.10 8.71
C ASP A 149 -11.69 9.16 9.92
N HIS A 150 -12.19 7.95 9.72
CA HIS A 150 -12.21 6.90 10.75
C HIS A 150 -10.78 6.62 11.24
N PHE A 151 -9.85 6.37 10.33
CA PHE A 151 -8.44 6.16 10.67
C PHE A 151 -7.77 7.43 11.23
N LYS A 152 -8.12 8.63 10.75
CA LYS A 152 -7.63 9.91 11.32
C LYS A 152 -8.22 10.21 12.70
N SER A 153 -9.41 9.72 13.04
CA SER A 153 -10.02 9.94 14.35
C SER A 153 -9.36 9.10 15.45
N GLY A 154 -8.74 7.98 15.08
CA GLY A 154 -7.89 7.18 15.97
C GLY A 154 -6.47 7.71 16.15
N ILE A 155 -5.99 8.55 15.23
CA ILE A 155 -4.61 9.05 15.23
C ILE A 155 -4.64 10.56 14.93
N GLY A 156 -4.50 11.37 15.98
CA GLY A 156 -4.65 12.82 15.90
C GLY A 156 -3.80 13.48 14.79
N GLN A 157 -4.47 14.22 13.91
CA GLN A 157 -3.95 15.18 12.92
C GLN A 157 -2.92 14.65 11.92
N PHE A 158 -3.40 14.12 10.79
CA PHE A 158 -2.57 13.80 9.63
C PHE A 158 -3.22 14.33 8.33
N ARG A 159 -2.57 15.28 7.63
CA ARG A 159 -3.02 15.91 6.37
C ARG A 159 -2.10 15.76 5.13
N THR A 160 -1.09 14.87 5.10
CA THR A 160 -0.15 14.67 3.96
C THR A 160 0.11 13.18 3.66
N THR A 161 0.69 12.89 2.48
CA THR A 161 1.05 11.55 1.98
C THR A 161 2.14 10.84 2.79
N GLU A 162 3.03 11.59 3.42
CA GLU A 162 4.00 11.05 4.40
C GLU A 162 3.29 10.45 5.62
N HIS A 163 2.10 10.94 5.93
CA HIS A 163 1.27 10.36 6.97
C HIS A 163 0.43 9.19 6.48
N SER A 164 0.31 8.97 5.16
CA SER A 164 -0.37 7.79 4.63
C SER A 164 0.38 6.53 5.05
N PHE A 165 1.72 6.54 5.03
CA PHE A 165 2.54 5.43 5.54
C PHE A 165 2.42 5.23 7.06
N ALA A 166 2.23 6.29 7.84
CA ALA A 166 2.00 6.18 9.28
C ALA A 166 0.61 5.57 9.57
N ILE A 167 -0.40 6.01 8.82
CA ILE A 167 -1.75 5.42 8.81
C ILE A 167 -1.68 3.96 8.35
N PHE A 168 -0.86 3.62 7.34
CA PHE A 168 -0.69 2.25 6.85
C PHE A 168 -0.06 1.33 7.88
N GLY A 169 1.00 1.78 8.57
CA GLY A 169 1.56 1.03 9.68
C GLY A 169 0.52 0.78 10.79
N SER A 170 -0.38 1.73 11.03
CA SER A 170 -1.43 1.60 12.04
C SER A 170 -2.51 0.60 11.60
N ILE A 171 -3.00 0.70 10.36
CA ILE A 171 -3.94 -0.26 9.77
C ILE A 171 -3.38 -1.68 9.83
N LEU A 172 -2.12 -1.86 9.44
CA LEU A 172 -1.46 -3.17 9.51
C LEU A 172 -1.37 -3.68 10.95
N CYS A 173 -1.14 -2.79 11.93
CA CYS A 173 -1.18 -3.16 13.34
C CYS A 173 -2.58 -3.60 13.79
N GLU A 174 -3.64 -2.88 13.39
CA GLU A 174 -5.04 -3.25 13.68
C GLU A 174 -5.42 -4.58 13.04
N MET A 175 -4.91 -4.86 11.84
CA MET A 175 -5.08 -6.14 11.14
C MET A 175 -4.23 -7.29 11.74
N GLY A 176 -3.39 -7.00 12.75
CA GLY A 176 -2.50 -7.97 13.38
C GLY A 176 -1.23 -8.30 12.58
N GLU A 177 -0.97 -7.58 11.50
CA GLU A 177 0.16 -7.71 10.58
C GLU A 177 1.38 -6.90 11.07
N TYR A 178 1.81 -7.15 12.31
CA TYR A 178 2.78 -6.31 13.03
C TYR A 178 4.16 -6.20 12.35
N GLU A 179 4.68 -7.27 11.76
CA GLU A 179 5.98 -7.23 11.10
C GLU A 179 5.94 -6.39 9.82
N LYS A 180 4.82 -6.42 9.08
CA LYS A 180 4.61 -5.53 7.93
C LYS A 180 4.48 -4.08 8.41
N ALA A 181 3.73 -3.83 9.48
CA ALA A 181 3.61 -2.49 10.07
C ALA A 181 4.98 -1.87 10.39
N LYS A 182 5.88 -2.62 11.03
CA LYS A 182 7.25 -2.16 11.33
C LYS A 182 8.04 -1.81 10.08
N GLN A 183 7.96 -2.64 9.02
CA GLN A 183 8.67 -2.38 7.77
C GLN A 183 8.29 -1.03 7.17
N TYR A 184 7.00 -0.69 7.17
CA TYR A 184 6.52 0.61 6.68
C TYR A 184 7.02 1.78 7.52
N TYR A 185 6.99 1.66 8.86
CA TYR A 185 7.56 2.68 9.74
C TYR A 185 9.07 2.86 9.54
N PHE A 186 9.83 1.79 9.30
CA PHE A 186 11.26 1.89 9.02
C PHE A 186 11.57 2.50 7.65
N ILE A 187 10.75 2.21 6.63
CA ILE A 187 10.87 2.86 5.31
C ILE A 187 10.65 4.37 5.49
N LEU A 188 9.61 4.78 6.22
CA LEU A 188 9.36 6.18 6.53
C LEU A 188 10.56 6.86 7.20
N LEU A 189 11.13 6.25 8.22
CA LEU A 189 12.29 6.81 8.92
C LEU A 189 13.52 6.97 8.02
N ARG A 190 13.64 6.21 6.93
CA ARG A 190 14.73 6.33 5.95
C ARG A 190 14.49 7.43 4.92
N GLU A 191 13.24 7.70 4.58
CA GLU A 191 12.86 8.67 3.56
C GLU A 191 12.69 10.10 4.14
N LEU A 192 12.49 10.22 5.45
CA LEU A 192 12.31 11.51 6.13
C LEU A 192 13.66 12.14 6.52
N GLU A 193 13.75 13.47 6.43
CA GLU A 193 14.89 14.23 6.95
C GLU A 193 14.97 14.13 8.49
N GLU A 194 16.18 14.21 9.07
CA GLU A 194 16.43 13.95 10.50
C GLU A 194 15.57 14.77 11.49
N ASN A 195 15.06 15.93 11.07
CA ASN A 195 14.22 16.82 11.89
C ASN A 195 12.75 16.82 11.48
N HIS A 196 12.31 15.85 10.68
CA HIS A 196 10.93 15.81 10.21
C HIS A 196 9.95 15.62 11.37
N PRO A 197 8.89 16.45 11.49
CA PRO A 197 7.96 16.40 12.62
C PRO A 197 7.31 15.04 12.88
N LEU A 198 7.24 14.18 11.86
CA LEU A 198 6.63 12.85 11.96
C LEU A 198 7.48 11.78 12.62
N ILE A 199 8.79 11.98 12.73
CA ILE A 199 9.69 10.97 13.28
C ILE A 199 9.24 10.55 14.68
N VAL A 200 8.79 11.52 15.50
CA VAL A 200 8.26 11.27 16.85
C VAL A 200 7.04 10.35 16.80
N SER A 201 6.04 10.68 15.99
CA SER A 201 4.81 9.87 15.86
C SER A 201 5.09 8.47 15.30
N ILE A 202 6.09 8.33 14.43
CA ILE A 202 6.50 7.02 13.90
C ILE A 202 7.12 6.15 15.00
N TYR A 203 7.99 6.73 15.84
CA TYR A 203 8.55 6.01 16.98
C TYR A 203 7.49 5.64 18.03
N GLU A 204 6.51 6.51 18.30
CA GLU A 204 5.36 6.19 19.15
C GLU A 204 4.54 5.03 18.58
N SER A 205 4.31 5.02 17.27
CA SER A 205 3.59 3.95 16.60
C SER A 205 4.35 2.63 16.62
N LEU A 206 5.67 2.64 16.39
CA LEU A 206 6.54 1.47 16.55
C LEU A 206 6.51 0.92 17.97
N ALA A 207 6.49 1.78 18.98
CA ALA A 207 6.35 1.37 20.37
C ALA A 207 5.01 0.66 20.62
N CYS A 208 3.91 1.18 20.05
CA CYS A 208 2.59 0.54 20.12
C CYS A 208 2.58 -0.84 19.44
N VAL A 209 3.19 -0.97 18.26
CA VAL A 209 3.29 -2.28 17.56
C VAL A 209 4.09 -3.28 18.39
N CYS A 210 5.23 -2.86 18.95
CA CYS A 210 6.04 -3.71 19.81
C CYS A 210 5.31 -4.12 21.09
N ALA A 211 4.51 -3.22 21.69
CA ALA A 211 3.69 -3.52 22.86
C ALA A 211 2.55 -4.49 22.54
N ALA A 212 1.81 -4.28 21.45
CA ALA A 212 0.75 -5.18 20.99
C ALA A 212 1.28 -6.58 20.63
N GLN A 213 2.50 -6.64 20.09
CA GLN A 213 3.20 -7.89 19.87
C GLN A 213 3.68 -8.52 21.19
N ALA A 214 4.10 -7.73 22.18
CA ALA A 214 4.51 -8.24 23.49
C ALA A 214 3.34 -8.74 24.34
N ASP A 215 2.13 -8.18 24.22
CA ASP A 215 0.93 -8.66 24.90
C ASP A 215 0.49 -10.05 24.43
N LYS A 216 0.84 -10.44 23.19
CA LYS A 216 0.72 -11.83 22.73
C LYS A 216 1.81 -12.77 23.30
N TRP A 217 2.84 -12.23 23.98
CA TRP A 217 4.04 -12.94 24.45
C TRP A 217 4.39 -12.71 25.94
N CYS A 218 3.47 -12.22 26.79
CA CYS A 218 3.71 -12.17 28.24
C CYS A 218 3.85 -13.62 28.79
N VAL A 219 4.84 -14.02 29.59
CA VAL A 219 5.45 -13.35 30.75
C VAL A 219 6.86 -13.90 31.04
N SER A 220 7.89 -13.05 31.14
CA SER A 220 8.84 -13.01 32.29
C SER A 220 9.83 -11.84 32.14
N THR A 221 10.06 -11.07 33.21
CA THR A 221 10.88 -9.83 33.21
C THR A 221 12.15 -9.99 34.07
N ARG A 222 13.30 -9.50 33.57
CA ARG A 222 14.47 -9.09 34.38
C ARG A 222 15.22 -7.92 33.73
N GLU A 223 15.61 -6.93 34.53
CA GLU A 223 16.20 -5.66 34.11
C GLU A 223 17.75 -5.68 34.06
N LYS A 224 18.36 -4.95 33.11
CA LYS A 224 19.78 -4.57 33.16
C LYS A 224 20.04 -3.23 32.45
N TYR A 225 21.00 -2.46 32.97
CA TYR A 225 21.32 -1.07 32.60
C TYR A 225 22.48 -0.97 31.59
N ILE A 226 22.42 -0.04 30.64
CA ILE A 226 23.55 0.29 29.74
C ILE A 226 23.69 1.82 29.63
N PRO A 227 24.89 2.39 29.83
CA PRO A 227 25.16 3.80 29.57
C PRO A 227 25.64 4.02 28.13
N LEU A 228 25.26 5.14 27.52
CA LEU A 228 25.83 5.63 26.26
C LEU A 228 26.52 6.97 26.50
N VAL A 229 27.72 7.11 25.93
CA VAL A 229 28.50 8.35 25.93
C VAL A 229 28.54 8.85 24.49
N THR A 230 28.00 10.05 24.25
CA THR A 230 28.24 10.81 23.03
C THR A 230 29.18 11.96 23.34
N THR A 231 30.13 12.19 22.44
CA THR A 231 31.20 13.18 22.56
C THR A 231 30.65 14.57 22.84
N GLY A 232 31.05 15.15 23.98
CA GLY A 232 31.00 16.58 24.23
C GLY A 232 30.31 17.01 25.51
N GLU A 233 29.16 16.42 25.86
CA GLU A 233 28.41 16.78 27.07
C GLU A 233 27.58 15.61 27.61
N LEU A 234 27.67 15.39 28.93
CA LEU A 234 27.11 14.26 29.64
C LEU A 234 25.63 14.53 29.99
N ILE A 235 24.72 14.41 29.01
CA ILE A 235 23.28 14.40 29.30
C ILE A 235 22.86 12.95 29.56
N THR A 236 22.75 12.57 30.83
CA THR A 236 22.20 11.28 31.25
C THR A 236 20.67 11.33 31.08
N LYS A 237 20.14 10.88 29.95
CA LYS A 237 18.71 10.55 29.85
C LYS A 237 18.51 9.06 30.11
N THR A 238 17.77 8.75 31.17
CA THR A 238 17.38 7.38 31.51
C THR A 238 16.28 6.94 30.56
N PHE A 239 16.58 6.02 29.64
CA PHE A 239 15.57 5.30 28.90
C PHE A 239 15.48 3.87 29.45
N ARG A 240 14.29 3.46 29.87
CA ARG A 240 13.99 2.07 30.21
C ARG A 240 13.74 1.35 28.89
N VAL A 241 14.80 0.77 28.31
CA VAL A 241 14.66 -0.03 27.08
C VAL A 241 14.51 -1.49 27.47
N ILE A 242 13.31 -2.03 27.27
CA ILE A 242 13.01 -3.45 27.46
C ILE A 242 13.45 -4.16 26.19
N PHE A 243 14.56 -4.89 26.24
CA PHE A 243 14.97 -5.78 25.14
C PHE A 243 14.47 -7.20 25.39
N PHE A 244 13.81 -7.75 24.38
CA PHE A 244 13.40 -9.15 24.31
C PHE A 244 14.46 -9.94 23.54
N ALA A 245 15.16 -10.86 24.20
CA ALA A 245 16.05 -11.81 23.54
C ALA A 245 15.38 -13.18 23.47
N ARG A 246 15.56 -13.87 22.34
CA ARG A 246 15.17 -15.28 22.14
C ARG A 246 16.10 -16.14 22.98
N ASP A 247 15.59 -16.82 24.02
CA ASP A 247 16.36 -17.85 24.71
C ASP A 247 16.41 -19.07 23.78
N HIS A 248 17.59 -19.34 23.21
CA HIS A 248 17.87 -20.61 22.58
C HIS A 248 18.23 -21.61 23.69
N ARG A 249 17.25 -22.41 24.09
CA ARG A 249 17.50 -23.75 24.60
C ARG A 249 16.85 -24.77 23.68
#